data_AF-W7PZR7-F1
#
_entry.id   AF-W7PZR7-F1
#
_cell.length_a   1.000
_cell.length_b   1.000
_cell.length_c   1.000
_cell.angle_alpha   90.00
_cell.angle_beta   90.00
_cell.angle_gamma   90.00
#
_symmetry.space_group_name_H-M   'P 1'
#
loop_
_entity.id
_entity.type
_entity.pdbx_description
1 polymer ?
#
loop_
_entity_poly.entity_id
_entity_poly.type
_entity_poly.pdbx_seq_one_letter_code
_entity_poly.pdbx_strand_id
1 'polypeptide(L)'
;MTDRLTPSAVLKKLQDNQGVSFAEVFRHGSLQVEIYKPDGADYQTPHTRDEVYVVISGSGQFINGDTRQPFEAGEVLFVPAGVVHRFEDFTDDFATWVFFYGPEGGEAPTEPRITLHPHNRRIQVTIGDTLLADTTRAIELRERGYPPCQYIPRDDVRMELLTRSDTVTHCPFKGDAAYFSHGEHTDVAWSYEEPLADMQAIAQHMAFDDKKVTVG
;
A
#
# COMPACT_ATOMS: atom_id res chain seq x y z
N MET A 1 4.82 39.05 -3.49
CA MET A 1 4.67 38.15 -4.65
C MET A 1 5.35 36.85 -4.27
N THR A 2 4.65 35.73 -4.33
CA THR A 2 5.25 34.41 -4.10
C THR A 2 6.19 34.11 -5.26
N ASP A 3 7.45 33.78 -4.96
CA ASP A 3 8.43 33.40 -5.98
C ASP A 3 7.87 32.23 -6.81
N ARG A 4 7.85 32.38 -8.14
CA ARG A 4 7.37 31.32 -9.04
C ARG A 4 8.41 30.21 -9.13
N LEU A 5 8.02 28.98 -8.82
CA LEU A 5 8.84 27.78 -9.00
C LEU A 5 8.71 27.28 -10.43
N THR A 6 9.49 27.88 -11.34
CA THR A 6 9.60 27.42 -12.74
C THR A 6 11.04 27.00 -13.01
N PRO A 7 11.28 26.03 -13.93
CA PRO A 7 12.63 25.61 -14.26
C PRO A 7 13.54 26.78 -14.63
N SER A 8 13.06 27.69 -15.49
CA SER A 8 13.83 28.86 -15.92
C SER A 8 14.20 29.79 -14.77
N ALA A 9 13.29 30.05 -13.83
CA ALA A 9 13.56 30.93 -12.69
C ALA A 9 14.56 30.31 -11.72
N VAL A 10 14.47 29.00 -11.50
CA VAL A 10 15.29 28.28 -10.54
C VAL A 10 16.68 27.95 -11.09
N LEU A 11 16.79 27.52 -12.35
CA LEU A 11 18.09 27.30 -13.01
C LEU A 11 18.92 28.58 -13.08
N LYS A 12 18.28 29.74 -13.26
CA LYS A 12 18.96 31.04 -13.17
C LYS A 12 19.59 31.26 -11.79
N LYS A 13 18.84 30.97 -10.71
CA LYS A 13 19.36 31.06 -9.33
C LYS A 13 20.55 30.11 -9.08
N LEU A 14 20.56 28.95 -9.73
CA LEU A 14 21.65 27.97 -9.63
C LEU A 14 22.91 28.44 -10.38
N GLN A 15 22.76 29.02 -11.57
CA GLN A 15 23.87 29.62 -12.34
C GLN A 15 24.55 30.78 -11.58
N ASP A 16 23.78 31.58 -10.85
CA ASP A 16 24.30 32.70 -10.06
C ASP A 16 25.17 32.22 -8.86
N ASN A 17 25.01 30.96 -8.42
CA ASN A 17 25.78 30.32 -7.35
C ASN A 17 26.81 29.35 -7.92
N GLN A 18 27.91 29.90 -8.47
CA GLN A 18 28.98 29.12 -9.11
C GLN A 18 29.44 27.92 -8.25
N GLY A 19 29.38 26.72 -8.84
CA GLY A 19 29.92 25.49 -8.25
C GLY A 19 28.93 24.62 -7.47
N VAL A 20 27.63 24.97 -7.43
CA VAL A 20 26.60 24.13 -6.81
C VAL A 20 25.74 23.46 -7.89
N SER A 21 25.63 22.12 -7.84
CA SER A 21 24.86 21.33 -8.79
C SER A 21 23.38 21.19 -8.40
N PHE A 22 22.99 21.59 -7.19
CA PHE A 22 21.60 21.53 -6.73
C PHE A 22 21.21 22.78 -5.92
N ALA A 23 19.90 23.03 -5.80
CA ALA A 23 19.39 24.05 -4.88
C ALA A 23 17.98 23.69 -4.38
N GLU A 24 17.78 23.73 -3.06
CA GLU A 24 16.45 23.65 -2.45
C GLU A 24 15.63 24.90 -2.80
N VAL A 25 14.40 24.67 -3.28
CA VAL A 25 13.50 25.75 -3.69
C VAL A 25 12.16 25.75 -2.98
N PHE A 26 11.81 24.65 -2.30
CA PHE A 26 10.57 24.54 -1.55
C PHE A 26 10.68 23.49 -0.45
N ARG A 27 10.02 23.75 0.68
CA ARG A 27 9.86 22.80 1.78
C ARG A 27 8.51 22.98 2.46
N HIS A 28 7.80 21.87 2.69
CA HIS A 28 6.59 21.83 3.49
C HIS A 28 6.36 20.45 4.10
N GLY A 29 6.32 20.36 5.44
CA GLY A 29 6.27 19.05 6.12
C GLY A 29 7.51 18.22 5.79
N SER A 30 7.31 16.96 5.39
CA SER A 30 8.39 16.08 4.91
C SER A 30 8.79 16.37 3.45
N LEU A 31 7.98 17.11 2.69
CA LEU A 31 8.29 17.41 1.29
C LEU A 31 9.42 18.46 1.21
N GLN A 32 10.46 18.11 0.46
CA GLN A 32 11.55 18.99 0.05
C GLN A 32 11.69 18.89 -1.47
N VAL A 33 11.80 20.04 -2.14
CA VAL A 33 11.95 20.11 -3.60
C VAL A 33 13.23 20.85 -3.93
N GLU A 34 14.01 20.23 -4.80
CA GLU A 34 15.27 20.75 -5.30
C GLU A 34 15.27 20.78 -6.82
N ILE A 35 16.09 21.68 -7.37
CA ILE A 35 16.57 21.54 -8.74
C ILE A 35 17.91 20.80 -8.69
N TYR A 36 18.16 19.92 -9.64
CA TYR A 36 19.46 19.28 -9.84
C TYR A 36 19.91 19.46 -11.30
N LYS A 37 21.13 19.97 -11.46
CA LYS A 37 21.84 20.13 -12.74
C LYS A 37 23.32 19.80 -12.50
N PRO A 38 23.72 18.51 -12.61
CA PRO A 38 25.13 18.15 -12.56
C PRO A 38 25.86 18.67 -13.79
N ASP A 39 27.17 18.90 -13.63
CA ASP A 39 28.09 19.21 -14.71
C ASP A 39 28.99 18.02 -14.98
N GLY A 40 28.80 17.38 -16.15
CA GLY A 40 29.55 16.23 -16.64
C GLY A 40 29.28 14.89 -15.95
N ALA A 41 29.16 14.85 -14.62
CA ALA A 41 28.92 13.62 -13.88
C ALA A 41 27.97 13.82 -12.69
N ASP A 42 27.24 12.75 -12.39
CA ASP A 42 26.38 12.68 -11.22
C ASP A 42 27.17 12.26 -9.98
N TYR A 43 27.18 13.12 -8.97
CA TYR A 43 27.88 12.95 -7.70
C TYR A 43 26.94 12.66 -6.52
N GLN A 44 25.65 12.40 -6.78
CA GLN A 44 24.70 12.08 -5.72
C GLN A 44 25.11 10.80 -4.96
N THR A 45 24.81 10.81 -3.67
CA THR A 45 24.90 9.65 -2.79
C THR A 45 23.49 9.18 -2.44
N PRO A 46 23.27 7.89 -2.18
CA PRO A 46 21.93 7.40 -1.81
C PRO A 46 21.35 8.20 -0.65
N HIS A 47 20.13 8.69 -0.80
CA HIS A 47 19.44 9.38 0.28
C HIS A 47 18.57 8.41 1.08
N THR A 48 18.24 8.82 2.30
CA THR A 48 17.51 8.01 3.29
C THR A 48 16.00 8.18 3.21
N ARG A 49 15.48 8.94 2.23
CA ARG A 49 14.06 9.19 2.00
C ARG A 49 13.72 8.88 0.56
N ASP A 50 12.43 8.70 0.27
CA ASP A 50 11.97 8.46 -1.09
C ASP A 50 12.18 9.69 -1.97
N GLU A 51 12.52 9.43 -3.23
CA GLU A 51 12.84 10.47 -4.21
C GLU A 51 11.98 10.30 -5.47
N VAL A 52 11.46 11.41 -5.97
CA VAL A 52 10.88 11.49 -7.31
C VAL A 52 11.69 12.48 -8.12
N TYR A 53 12.11 12.06 -9.30
CA TYR A 53 12.73 12.92 -10.30
C TYR A 53 11.72 13.26 -11.37
N VAL A 54 11.69 14.53 -11.80
CA VAL A 54 10.92 14.96 -12.99
C VAL A 54 11.87 15.65 -13.93
N VAL A 55 12.21 14.98 -15.04
CA VAL A 55 13.24 15.43 -15.97
C VAL A 55 12.75 16.67 -16.71
N ILE A 56 13.50 17.76 -16.61
CA ILE A 56 13.17 19.05 -17.23
C ILE A 56 13.71 19.11 -18.65
N SER A 57 14.95 18.67 -18.84
CA SER A 57 15.68 18.71 -20.10
C SER A 57 16.75 17.62 -20.14
N GLY A 58 17.25 17.34 -21.34
CA GLY A 58 18.23 16.31 -21.61
C GLY A 58 17.68 14.88 -21.66
N SER A 59 18.60 13.95 -21.91
CA SER A 59 18.37 12.51 -22.00
C SER A 59 19.63 11.76 -21.63
N GLY A 60 19.52 10.50 -21.22
CA GLY A 60 20.69 9.67 -20.85
C GLY A 60 20.28 8.27 -20.40
N GLN A 61 21.04 7.71 -19.45
CA GLN A 61 20.73 6.45 -18.77
C GLN A 61 20.49 6.71 -17.28
N PHE A 62 19.46 6.11 -16.72
CA PHE A 62 19.17 6.15 -15.28
C PHE A 62 19.38 4.77 -14.68
N ILE A 63 20.23 4.73 -13.65
CA ILE A 63 20.53 3.53 -12.86
C ILE A 63 19.73 3.64 -11.57
N ASN A 64 18.99 2.60 -11.21
CA ASN A 64 18.18 2.54 -10.00
C ASN A 64 18.24 1.10 -9.43
N GLY A 65 19.07 0.91 -8.42
CA GLY A 65 19.46 -0.40 -7.93
C GLY A 65 20.08 -1.23 -9.05
N ASP A 66 19.48 -2.37 -9.36
CA ASP A 66 19.93 -3.29 -10.41
C ASP A 66 19.38 -2.95 -11.81
N THR A 67 18.54 -1.91 -11.92
CA THR A 67 17.90 -1.53 -13.18
C THR A 67 18.67 -0.40 -13.87
N ARG A 68 18.86 -0.54 -15.19
CA ARG A 68 19.39 0.50 -16.09
C ARG A 68 18.40 0.74 -17.21
N GLN A 69 17.96 1.98 -17.37
CA GLN A 69 16.99 2.35 -18.41
C GLN A 69 17.33 3.71 -19.04
N PRO A 70 17.01 3.94 -20.33
CA PRO A 70 17.08 5.28 -20.89
C PRO A 70 16.09 6.21 -20.17
N PHE A 71 16.39 7.51 -20.16
CA PHE A 71 15.43 8.53 -19.75
C PHE A 71 15.39 9.70 -20.73
N GLU A 72 14.28 10.44 -20.74
CA GLU A 72 14.12 11.67 -21.53
C GLU A 72 13.36 12.78 -20.78
N ALA A 73 13.37 14.00 -21.35
CA ALA A 73 12.65 15.14 -20.81
C ALA A 73 11.14 14.88 -20.69
N GLY A 74 10.56 15.25 -19.55
CA GLY A 74 9.16 15.00 -19.21
C GLY A 74 8.90 13.70 -18.45
N GLU A 75 9.90 12.83 -18.34
CA GLU A 75 9.78 11.57 -17.60
C GLU A 75 9.78 11.78 -16.08
N VAL A 76 9.08 10.90 -15.39
CA VAL A 76 9.04 10.81 -13.92
C VAL A 76 9.71 9.53 -13.48
N LEU A 77 10.72 9.63 -12.62
CA LEU A 77 11.48 8.49 -12.11
C LEU A 77 11.31 8.42 -10.60
N PHE A 78 11.18 7.22 -10.04
CA PHE A 78 11.03 7.00 -8.60
C PHE A 78 12.21 6.21 -8.06
N VAL A 79 12.73 6.63 -6.90
CA VAL A 79 13.79 5.93 -6.17
C VAL A 79 13.31 5.71 -4.72
N PRO A 80 13.18 4.45 -4.28
CA PRO A 80 12.95 4.15 -2.88
C PRO A 80 14.12 4.58 -2.00
N ALA A 81 13.84 4.97 -0.77
CA ALA A 81 14.86 5.31 0.22
C ALA A 81 15.98 4.26 0.31
N GLY A 82 17.22 4.72 0.34
CA GLY A 82 18.43 3.90 0.46
C GLY A 82 18.85 3.18 -0.82
N VAL A 83 18.09 3.28 -1.91
CA VAL A 83 18.47 2.68 -3.19
C VAL A 83 19.56 3.52 -3.87
N VAL A 84 20.64 2.84 -4.25
CA VAL A 84 21.71 3.45 -5.05
C VAL A 84 21.16 3.77 -6.43
N HIS A 85 21.30 5.02 -6.86
CA HIS A 85 20.85 5.48 -8.16
C HIS A 85 21.85 6.48 -8.75
N ARG A 86 21.81 6.65 -10.08
CA ARG A 86 22.70 7.54 -10.81
C ARG A 86 22.16 7.91 -12.19
N PHE A 87 22.41 9.14 -12.61
CA PHE A 87 22.32 9.54 -14.02
C PHE A 87 23.67 9.35 -14.72
N GLU A 88 23.67 8.63 -15.84
CA GLU A 88 24.84 8.33 -16.67
C GLU A 88 24.60 8.75 -18.12
N ASP A 89 25.69 8.95 -18.88
CA ASP A 89 25.66 9.18 -20.33
C ASP A 89 24.65 10.27 -20.76
N PHE A 90 24.45 11.30 -19.93
CA PHE A 90 23.44 12.32 -20.15
C PHE A 90 23.96 13.51 -20.94
N THR A 91 23.07 14.21 -21.64
CA THR A 91 23.38 15.41 -22.41
C THR A 91 23.70 16.61 -21.51
N ASP A 92 24.53 17.55 -21.97
CA ASP A 92 24.98 18.73 -21.20
C ASP A 92 23.82 19.62 -20.69
N ASP A 93 22.68 19.59 -21.37
CA ASP A 93 21.49 20.33 -21.00
C ASP A 93 20.67 19.65 -19.90
N PHE A 94 21.07 18.46 -19.42
CA PHE A 94 20.35 17.72 -18.38
C PHE A 94 20.06 18.60 -17.16
N ALA A 95 18.79 18.55 -16.75
CA ALA A 95 18.30 19.15 -15.52
C ALA A 95 17.03 18.40 -15.08
N THR A 96 16.83 18.28 -13.77
CA THR A 96 15.68 17.60 -13.20
C THR A 96 15.22 18.29 -11.93
N TRP A 97 13.91 18.21 -11.66
CA TRP A 97 13.43 18.39 -10.29
C TRP A 97 13.73 17.15 -9.48
N VAL A 98 13.97 17.32 -8.19
CA VAL A 98 14.10 16.24 -7.21
C VAL A 98 13.14 16.53 -6.05
N PHE A 99 12.26 15.59 -5.77
CA PHE A 99 11.29 15.68 -4.69
C PHE A 99 11.62 14.62 -3.66
N PHE A 100 12.05 15.03 -2.48
CA PHE A 100 12.24 14.15 -1.34
C PHE A 100 11.00 14.18 -0.45
N TYR A 101 10.45 13.02 -0.11
CA TYR A 101 9.25 12.93 0.74
C TYR A 101 9.26 11.67 1.62
N GLY A 102 8.30 11.62 2.55
CA GLY A 102 8.19 10.53 3.52
C GLY A 102 9.17 10.63 4.70
N PRO A 103 9.09 9.67 5.65
CA PRO A 103 10.01 9.58 6.77
C PRO A 103 11.38 9.03 6.35
N GLU A 104 12.35 9.10 7.26
CA GLU A 104 13.62 8.35 7.14
C GLU A 104 13.32 6.85 6.99
N GLY A 105 13.90 6.22 5.97
CA GLY A 105 13.60 4.84 5.54
C GLY A 105 12.55 4.72 4.43
N GLY A 106 11.98 5.84 3.95
CA GLY A 106 11.00 5.85 2.86
C GLY A 106 9.57 5.62 3.33
N GLU A 107 8.60 5.87 2.45
CA GLU A 107 7.23 5.43 2.69
C GLU A 107 7.16 3.91 2.66
N ALA A 108 6.36 3.33 3.56
CA ALA A 108 6.13 1.90 3.52
C ALA A 108 5.46 1.55 2.19
N PRO A 109 5.91 0.52 1.45
CA PRO A 109 5.16 0.02 0.31
C PRO A 109 3.74 -0.30 0.77
N THR A 110 2.74 0.08 -0.04
CA THR A 110 1.32 -0.15 0.25
C THR A 110 0.97 -1.62 0.13
N GLU A 111 1.50 -2.44 1.02
CA GLU A 111 0.94 -3.75 1.28
C GLU A 111 -0.48 -3.56 1.84
N PRO A 112 -1.50 -4.18 1.23
CA PRO A 112 -2.88 -4.04 1.67
C PRO A 112 -3.00 -4.37 3.16
N ARG A 113 -3.75 -3.55 3.91
CA ARG A 113 -4.03 -3.83 5.33
C ARG A 113 -4.73 -5.19 5.50
N ILE A 114 -5.49 -5.59 4.48
CA ILE A 114 -6.24 -6.85 4.40
C ILE A 114 -5.88 -7.55 3.09
N THR A 115 -5.59 -8.84 3.16
CA THR A 115 -5.43 -9.70 1.98
C THR A 115 -6.35 -10.92 2.10
N LEU A 116 -6.80 -11.43 0.95
CA LEU A 116 -7.74 -12.55 0.85
C LEU A 116 -7.07 -13.69 0.06
N HIS A 117 -7.08 -14.89 0.62
CA HIS A 117 -6.41 -16.06 0.05
C HIS A 117 -7.39 -17.23 -0.06
N PRO A 118 -7.59 -17.84 -1.24
CA PRO A 118 -8.34 -19.09 -1.33
C PRO A 118 -7.72 -20.17 -0.42
N HIS A 119 -8.56 -20.84 0.37
CA HIS A 119 -8.14 -21.87 1.29
C HIS A 119 -8.71 -23.23 0.87
N ASN A 120 -7.88 -24.01 0.17
CA ASN A 120 -8.30 -25.26 -0.50
C ASN A 120 -8.25 -26.51 0.39
N ARG A 121 -8.02 -26.37 1.70
CA ARG A 121 -8.16 -27.48 2.64
C ARG A 121 -9.57 -27.47 3.22
N ARG A 122 -10.08 -28.66 3.56
CA ARG A 122 -11.36 -28.79 4.23
C ARG A 122 -11.31 -28.05 5.57
N ILE A 123 -12.36 -27.27 5.85
CA ILE A 123 -12.60 -26.60 7.12
C ILE A 123 -13.91 -27.12 7.67
N GLN A 124 -13.91 -27.57 8.92
CA GLN A 124 -15.10 -27.90 9.69
C GLN A 124 -15.19 -27.00 10.91
N VAL A 125 -16.37 -26.42 11.12
CA VAL A 125 -16.66 -25.59 12.30
C VAL A 125 -17.65 -26.31 13.18
N THR A 126 -17.28 -26.55 14.44
CA THR A 126 -18.13 -27.21 15.42
C THR A 126 -18.31 -26.37 16.69
N ILE A 127 -19.48 -26.51 17.33
CA ILE A 127 -19.73 -26.03 18.68
C ILE A 127 -20.20 -27.20 19.55
N GLY A 128 -19.36 -27.61 20.51
CA GLY A 128 -19.50 -28.93 21.14
C GLY A 128 -19.50 -30.04 20.08
N ASP A 129 -20.52 -30.89 20.10
CA ASP A 129 -20.70 -31.99 19.14
C ASP A 129 -21.49 -31.58 17.88
N THR A 130 -21.88 -30.31 17.76
CA THR A 130 -22.71 -29.83 16.64
C THR A 130 -21.83 -29.27 15.52
N LEU A 131 -21.92 -29.88 14.33
CA LEU A 131 -21.30 -29.35 13.12
C LEU A 131 -22.12 -28.16 12.59
N LEU A 132 -21.53 -26.97 12.58
CA LEU A 132 -22.13 -25.74 12.07
C LEU A 132 -21.77 -25.46 10.61
N ALA A 133 -20.56 -25.82 10.16
CA ALA A 133 -20.12 -25.58 8.79
C ALA A 133 -19.12 -26.64 8.33
N ASP A 134 -19.12 -26.93 7.02
CA ASP A 134 -18.20 -27.88 6.37
C ASP A 134 -17.93 -27.45 4.93
N THR A 135 -16.71 -26.98 4.66
CA THR A 135 -16.37 -26.40 3.35
C THR A 135 -14.99 -26.81 2.87
N THR A 136 -14.80 -26.77 1.54
CA THR A 136 -13.47 -26.79 0.88
C THR A 136 -13.19 -25.51 0.09
N ARG A 137 -14.05 -24.50 0.26
CA ARG A 137 -14.11 -23.26 -0.52
C ARG A 137 -13.94 -22.02 0.38
N ALA A 138 -13.27 -22.18 1.51
CA ALA A 138 -13.04 -21.07 2.44
C ALA A 138 -12.11 -20.02 1.82
N ILE A 139 -12.24 -18.78 2.29
CA ILE A 139 -11.30 -17.69 2.06
C ILE A 139 -10.62 -17.38 3.38
N GLU A 140 -9.29 -17.45 3.42
CA GLU A 140 -8.50 -16.97 4.55
C GLU A 140 -8.27 -15.46 4.40
N LEU A 141 -8.87 -14.70 5.31
CA LEU A 141 -8.64 -13.27 5.44
C LEU A 141 -7.47 -13.04 6.41
N ARG A 142 -6.46 -12.29 5.95
CA ARG A 142 -5.33 -11.85 6.77
C ARG A 142 -5.40 -10.34 6.94
N GLU A 143 -5.59 -9.89 8.18
CA GLU A 143 -5.57 -8.48 8.55
C GLU A 143 -4.37 -8.19 9.46
N ARG A 144 -3.64 -7.11 9.16
CA ARG A 144 -2.48 -6.71 9.96
C ARG A 144 -2.86 -6.50 11.43
N GLY A 145 -2.17 -7.20 12.31
CA GLY A 145 -2.37 -7.13 13.77
C GLY A 145 -3.40 -8.12 14.33
N TYR A 146 -4.00 -8.96 13.50
CA TYR A 146 -4.98 -9.98 13.92
C TYR A 146 -4.59 -11.38 13.41
N PRO A 147 -4.99 -12.45 14.11
CA PRO A 147 -4.89 -13.80 13.58
C PRO A 147 -5.67 -13.97 12.25
N PRO A 148 -5.25 -14.86 11.34
CA PRO A 148 -6.01 -15.19 10.15
C PRO A 148 -7.42 -15.70 10.51
N CYS A 149 -8.41 -15.32 9.70
CA CYS A 149 -9.80 -15.69 9.92
C CYS A 149 -10.38 -16.35 8.66
N GLN A 150 -11.09 -17.47 8.83
CA GLN A 150 -11.71 -18.18 7.71
C GLN A 150 -13.11 -17.64 7.45
N TYR A 151 -13.37 -17.24 6.21
CA TYR A 151 -14.68 -16.87 5.70
C TYR A 151 -15.22 -18.02 4.86
N ILE A 152 -16.32 -18.61 5.33
CA ILE A 152 -16.95 -19.81 4.76
C ILE A 152 -18.15 -19.37 3.91
N PRO A 153 -18.33 -19.86 2.67
CA PRO A 153 -19.53 -19.58 1.90
C PRO A 153 -20.79 -19.96 2.68
N ARG A 154 -21.81 -19.09 2.70
CA ARG A 154 -23.03 -19.33 3.49
C ARG A 154 -23.73 -20.66 3.16
N ASP A 155 -23.65 -21.10 1.91
CA ASP A 155 -24.22 -22.37 1.45
C ASP A 155 -23.59 -23.60 2.13
N ASP A 156 -22.36 -23.46 2.64
CA ASP A 156 -21.63 -24.53 3.34
C ASP A 156 -21.83 -24.44 4.87
N VAL A 157 -22.71 -23.54 5.34
CA VAL A 157 -23.06 -23.32 6.74
C VAL A 157 -24.50 -23.78 6.99
N ARG A 158 -24.71 -24.50 8.09
CA ARG A 158 -26.02 -24.94 8.56
C ARG A 158 -26.80 -23.79 9.19
N MET A 159 -27.24 -22.86 8.35
CA MET A 159 -27.93 -21.63 8.77
C MET A 159 -29.23 -21.92 9.53
N GLU A 160 -29.85 -23.08 9.37
CA GLU A 160 -31.00 -23.53 10.15
C GLU A 160 -30.71 -23.70 11.66
N LEU A 161 -29.43 -23.79 12.02
CA LEU A 161 -28.95 -23.87 13.41
C LEU A 161 -28.58 -22.50 13.98
N LEU A 162 -28.65 -21.44 13.19
CA LEU A 162 -28.20 -20.10 13.56
C LEU A 162 -29.37 -19.11 13.53
N THR A 163 -29.41 -18.23 14.54
CA THR A 163 -30.39 -17.15 14.62
C THR A 163 -29.65 -15.82 14.53
N ARG A 164 -30.08 -14.93 13.63
CA ARG A 164 -29.53 -13.57 13.53
C ARG A 164 -29.76 -12.82 14.85
N SER A 165 -28.74 -12.13 15.36
CA SER A 165 -28.85 -11.27 16.52
C SER A 165 -29.07 -9.81 16.12
N ASP A 166 -29.41 -8.97 17.11
CA ASP A 166 -29.51 -7.52 16.92
C ASP A 166 -28.12 -6.83 16.90
N THR A 167 -27.04 -7.58 17.14
CA THR A 167 -25.68 -7.04 17.17
C THR A 167 -25.21 -6.71 15.75
N VAL A 168 -24.73 -5.47 15.59
CA VAL A 168 -24.04 -5.00 14.39
C VAL A 168 -22.77 -4.28 14.81
N THR A 169 -21.66 -4.54 14.13
CA THR A 169 -20.41 -3.79 14.33
C THR A 169 -19.93 -3.18 13.03
N HIS A 170 -19.36 -1.99 13.11
CA HIS A 170 -18.83 -1.28 11.96
C HIS A 170 -17.31 -1.45 11.86
N CYS A 171 -16.82 -1.88 10.69
CA CYS A 171 -15.40 -1.91 10.35
C CYS A 171 -15.14 -0.94 9.20
N PRO A 172 -14.19 0.02 9.35
CA PRO A 172 -13.92 1.02 8.31
C PRO A 172 -13.38 0.44 7.00
N PHE A 173 -12.91 -0.82 7.02
CA PHE A 173 -12.34 -1.48 5.84
C PHE A 173 -13.26 -2.54 5.23
N LYS A 174 -14.29 -2.99 5.95
CA LYS A 174 -15.14 -4.11 5.52
C LYS A 174 -16.62 -3.75 5.45
N GLY A 175 -17.07 -2.72 6.15
CA GLY A 175 -18.48 -2.35 6.28
C GLY A 175 -19.09 -2.87 7.57
N ASP A 176 -20.40 -3.11 7.55
CA ASP A 176 -21.16 -3.53 8.73
C ASP A 176 -21.25 -5.06 8.81
N ALA A 177 -20.84 -5.61 9.95
CA ALA A 177 -20.94 -7.03 10.25
C ALA A 177 -22.26 -7.32 10.97
N ALA A 178 -23.05 -8.25 10.43
CA ALA A 178 -24.22 -8.82 11.09
C ALA A 178 -23.83 -10.09 11.85
N TYR A 179 -24.35 -10.26 13.06
CA TYR A 179 -23.99 -11.39 13.92
C TYR A 179 -25.11 -12.44 14.02
N PHE A 180 -24.69 -13.66 14.34
CA PHE A 180 -25.53 -14.84 14.45
C PHE A 180 -25.18 -15.64 15.70
N SER A 181 -26.20 -16.18 16.35
CA SER A 181 -26.13 -16.93 17.61
C SER A 181 -26.54 -18.39 17.41
N HIS A 182 -26.07 -19.28 18.27
CA HIS A 182 -26.44 -20.70 18.29
C HIS A 182 -26.95 -21.10 19.68
N GLY A 183 -28.26 -21.33 19.83
CA GLY A 183 -28.86 -21.62 21.13
C GLY A 183 -28.60 -20.48 22.13
N GLU A 184 -28.00 -20.82 23.27
CA GLU A 184 -27.60 -19.83 24.30
C GLU A 184 -26.26 -19.13 24.00
N HIS A 185 -25.50 -19.61 23.00
CA HIS A 185 -24.25 -18.99 22.61
C HIS A 185 -24.53 -17.78 21.70
N THR A 186 -24.42 -16.59 22.27
CA THR A 186 -24.63 -15.33 21.54
C THR A 186 -23.45 -15.04 20.61
N ASP A 187 -23.73 -14.45 19.46
CA ASP A 187 -22.74 -13.88 18.53
C ASP A 187 -21.55 -14.82 18.27
N VAL A 188 -21.84 -16.06 17.88
CA VAL A 188 -20.85 -17.11 17.57
C VAL A 188 -20.27 -16.97 16.17
N ALA A 189 -21.01 -16.29 15.28
CA ALA A 189 -20.61 -16.07 13.90
C ALA A 189 -21.00 -14.65 13.46
N TRP A 190 -20.31 -14.16 12.43
CA TRP A 190 -20.65 -12.90 11.78
C TRP A 190 -20.52 -12.99 10.26
N SER A 191 -21.15 -12.06 9.57
CA SER A 191 -21.11 -11.95 8.12
C SER A 191 -21.17 -10.48 7.69
N TYR A 192 -20.38 -10.14 6.68
CA TYR A 192 -20.56 -8.88 5.97
C TYR A 192 -21.55 -9.11 4.82
N GLU A 193 -22.81 -8.74 5.02
CA GLU A 193 -23.89 -8.96 4.03
C GLU A 193 -23.66 -8.10 2.77
N GLU A 194 -23.30 -6.84 2.98
CA GLU A 194 -23.02 -5.86 1.93
C GLU A 194 -21.68 -5.17 2.23
N PRO A 195 -20.54 -5.85 2.00
CA PRO A 195 -19.23 -5.29 2.33
C PRO A 195 -18.85 -4.12 1.41
N LEU A 196 -17.81 -3.38 1.78
CA LEU A 196 -17.21 -2.39 0.88
C LEU A 196 -16.68 -3.04 -0.41
N ALA A 197 -16.51 -2.24 -1.47
CA ALA A 197 -16.17 -2.71 -2.82
C ALA A 197 -14.97 -3.67 -2.87
N ASP A 198 -13.90 -3.35 -2.13
CA ASP A 198 -12.67 -4.16 -2.11
C ASP A 198 -12.85 -5.51 -1.39
N MET A 199 -13.90 -5.64 -0.57
CA MET A 199 -14.19 -6.83 0.24
C MET A 199 -15.35 -7.67 -0.31
N GLN A 200 -15.80 -7.42 -1.55
CA GLN A 200 -16.92 -8.14 -2.17
C GLN A 200 -16.69 -9.65 -2.30
N ALA A 201 -15.44 -10.11 -2.35
CA ALA A 201 -15.13 -11.54 -2.39
C ALA A 201 -15.61 -12.32 -1.15
N ILE A 202 -15.79 -11.65 0.00
CA ILE A 202 -16.32 -12.27 1.23
C ILE A 202 -17.79 -11.89 1.50
N ALA A 203 -18.49 -11.29 0.54
CA ALA A 203 -19.89 -10.93 0.71
C ALA A 203 -20.70 -12.17 1.11
N GLN A 204 -21.52 -12.02 2.16
CA GLN A 204 -22.38 -13.04 2.76
C GLN A 204 -21.66 -14.28 3.32
N HIS A 205 -20.34 -14.37 3.22
CA HIS A 205 -19.57 -15.43 3.85
C HIS A 205 -19.64 -15.28 5.37
N MET A 206 -19.53 -16.40 6.07
CA MET A 206 -19.63 -16.52 7.52
C MET A 206 -18.24 -16.74 8.11
N ALA A 207 -17.88 -15.95 9.10
CA ALA A 207 -16.74 -16.19 9.96
C ALA A 207 -17.22 -16.50 11.38
N PHE A 208 -16.39 -17.20 12.17
CA PHE A 208 -16.78 -17.71 13.48
C PHE A 208 -15.77 -17.29 14.56
N ASP A 209 -16.27 -17.07 15.78
CA ASP A 209 -15.47 -16.70 16.94
C ASP A 209 -14.69 -17.90 17.47
N ASP A 210 -13.38 -17.92 17.24
CA ASP A 210 -12.46 -19.01 17.60
C ASP A 210 -12.39 -19.30 19.11
N LYS A 211 -12.93 -18.41 19.95
CA LYS A 211 -13.07 -18.64 21.39
C LYS A 211 -14.33 -19.42 21.76
N LYS A 212 -15.30 -19.52 20.84
CA LYS A 212 -16.61 -20.15 21.06
C LYS A 212 -16.80 -21.42 20.23
N VAL A 213 -16.11 -21.55 19.11
CA VAL A 213 -16.18 -22.72 18.22
C VAL A 213 -14.81 -23.38 18.07
N THR A 214 -14.80 -24.62 17.59
CA THR A 214 -13.59 -25.28 17.09
C THR A 214 -13.57 -25.21 15.57
N VAL A 215 -12.45 -24.77 15.00
CA VAL A 215 -12.20 -24.76 13.55
C VAL A 215 -11.09 -25.77 13.27
N GLY A 216 -11.41 -26.81 12.49
CA GLY A 216 -10.51 -27.94 12.18
C GLY A 216 -10.41 -28.25 10.71
#